data_AF-D5ALL4-F1
#
_entry.id   AF-D5ALL4-F1
#
_cell.length_a   1.000
_cell.length_b   1.000
_cell.length_c   1.000
_cell.angle_alpha   90.00
_cell.angle_beta   90.00
_cell.angle_gamma   90.00
#
_symmetry.space_group_name_H-M   'P 1'
#
loop_
_entity.id
_entity.type
_entity.pdbx_description
1 polymer ?
#
loop_
_entity_poly.entity_id
_entity_poly.type
_entity_poly.pdbx_seq_one_letter_code
_entity_poly.pdbx_strand_id
1 'polypeptide(L)'
;MAKSNAERLRAFKERKKEKEKVASLTLDGVFKTPFFETLPPDYDTESQFADSFEFIGLPTPVFNDDLGIEHHTLYSDESAAELFELNRRSLGRAEMMITALNEAAENLAFYVNKYKRTEIKARLAEIEASDLSDPETKRAALKNAARLNKMLEQLDKQVRLTFPQWKVTG
;
A
#
# COMPACT_ATOMS: atom_id res chain seq x y z
N MET A 1 9.05 -35.38 -21.95
CA MET A 1 8.08 -34.50 -22.64
C MET A 1 7.83 -33.30 -21.74
N ALA A 2 8.17 -32.09 -22.19
CA ALA A 2 7.88 -30.88 -21.42
C ALA A 2 6.36 -30.66 -21.40
N LYS A 3 5.78 -30.49 -20.21
CA LYS A 3 4.34 -30.21 -20.05
C LYS A 3 3.95 -29.03 -20.95
N SER A 4 2.87 -29.18 -21.71
CA SER A 4 2.35 -28.10 -22.55
C SER A 4 1.90 -26.92 -21.67
N ASN A 5 1.83 -25.71 -22.23
CA ASN A 5 1.35 -24.55 -21.49
C ASN A 5 -0.05 -24.77 -20.88
N ALA A 6 -0.91 -25.54 -21.56
CA ALA A 6 -2.24 -25.90 -21.06
C ALA A 6 -2.17 -26.84 -19.84
N GLU A 7 -1.21 -27.76 -19.80
CA GLU A 7 -1.01 -28.68 -18.67
C GLU A 7 -0.36 -27.99 -17.47
N ARG A 8 0.55 -27.03 -17.71
CA ARG A 8 1.10 -26.17 -16.66
C ARG A 8 0.01 -25.29 -16.03
N LEU A 9 -0.88 -24.73 -16.85
CA LEU A 9 -2.00 -23.91 -16.39
C LEU A 9 -3.02 -24.74 -15.61
N ARG A 10 -3.35 -25.97 -16.04
CA ARG A 10 -4.21 -26.89 -15.28
C ARG A 10 -3.59 -27.27 -13.94
N ALA A 11 -2.32 -27.66 -13.90
CA ALA A 11 -1.63 -28.00 -12.67
C ALA A 11 -1.48 -26.80 -11.72
N PHE A 12 -1.36 -25.58 -12.25
CA PHE A 12 -1.37 -24.35 -11.45
C PHE A 12 -2.76 -24.06 -10.88
N LYS A 13 -3.82 -24.20 -11.69
CA LYS A 13 -5.21 -24.06 -11.23
C LYS A 13 -5.57 -25.12 -10.20
N GLU A 14 -5.10 -26.36 -10.33
CA GLU A 14 -5.29 -27.41 -9.33
C GLU A 14 -4.54 -27.11 -8.02
N ARG A 15 -3.27 -26.65 -8.08
CA ARG A 15 -2.54 -26.20 -6.88
C ARG A 15 -3.19 -24.98 -6.23
N LYS A 16 -3.75 -24.06 -7.01
CA LYS A 16 -4.51 -22.90 -6.52
C LYS A 16 -5.79 -23.38 -5.83
N LYS A 17 -6.52 -24.32 -6.43
CA LYS A 17 -7.74 -24.93 -5.89
C LYS A 17 -7.51 -25.78 -4.63
N GLU A 18 -6.37 -26.45 -4.52
CA GLU A 18 -5.95 -27.14 -3.29
C GLU A 18 -5.53 -26.15 -2.19
N LYS A 19 -4.85 -25.05 -2.54
CA LYS A 19 -4.55 -23.96 -1.60
C LYS A 19 -5.82 -23.20 -1.16
N GLU A 20 -6.79 -23.02 -2.07
CA GLU A 20 -8.11 -22.44 -1.82
C GLU A 20 -8.95 -23.29 -0.86
N LYS A 21 -8.87 -24.62 -0.96
CA LYS A 21 -9.47 -25.51 0.05
C LYS A 21 -8.80 -25.34 1.40
N VAL A 22 -7.47 -25.28 1.48
CA VAL A 22 -6.77 -25.17 2.77
C VAL A 22 -6.91 -23.78 3.42
N ALA A 23 -7.02 -22.71 2.63
CA ALA A 23 -7.11 -21.34 3.14
C ALA A 23 -8.54 -20.88 3.50
N SER A 24 -9.58 -21.42 2.85
CA SER A 24 -10.97 -21.14 3.24
C SER A 24 -11.49 -22.04 4.38
N LEU A 25 -10.88 -23.22 4.58
CA LEU A 25 -11.31 -24.18 5.60
C LEU A 25 -10.89 -23.83 7.05
N THR A 26 -10.13 -22.76 7.32
CA THR A 26 -9.54 -22.56 8.65
C THR A 26 -10.18 -21.48 9.53
N LEU A 27 -11.19 -20.75 9.07
CA LEU A 27 -11.89 -19.72 9.89
C LEU A 27 -13.42 -19.73 9.82
N ASP A 28 -14.03 -20.49 8.91
CA ASP A 28 -15.48 -20.69 8.87
C ASP A 28 -15.96 -21.30 10.21
N GLY A 29 -16.60 -20.48 11.03
CA GLY A 29 -17.11 -20.85 12.37
C GLY A 29 -16.32 -20.28 13.56
N VAL A 30 -15.13 -19.70 13.35
CA VAL A 30 -14.37 -19.00 14.41
C VAL A 30 -14.94 -17.60 14.63
N PHE A 31 -15.12 -16.84 13.55
CA PHE A 31 -15.69 -15.49 13.58
C PHE A 31 -17.20 -15.57 13.31
N LYS A 32 -17.99 -15.49 14.38
CA LYS A 32 -19.46 -15.64 14.32
C LYS A 32 -20.19 -14.33 14.05
N THR A 33 -19.68 -13.23 14.58
CA THR A 33 -20.25 -11.90 14.39
C THR A 33 -19.65 -11.28 13.12
N PRO A 34 -20.47 -10.80 12.16
CA PRO A 34 -19.98 -10.02 11.04
C PRO A 34 -19.10 -8.84 11.49
N PHE A 35 -18.01 -8.58 10.78
CA PHE A 35 -17.05 -7.56 11.23
C PHE A 35 -17.67 -6.17 11.30
N PHE A 36 -18.51 -5.79 10.33
CA PHE A 36 -19.17 -4.48 10.32
C PHE A 36 -20.02 -4.20 11.58
N GLU A 37 -20.61 -5.23 12.20
CA GLU A 37 -21.40 -5.10 13.44
C GLU A 37 -20.54 -4.83 14.67
N THR A 38 -19.23 -5.07 14.60
CA THR A 38 -18.30 -4.84 15.72
C THR A 38 -17.76 -3.41 15.77
N LEU A 39 -18.01 -2.63 14.72
CA LEU A 39 -17.59 -1.24 14.60
C LEU A 39 -18.53 -0.32 15.39
N PRO A 40 -18.01 0.76 16.01
CA PRO A 40 -18.87 1.73 16.66
C PRO A 40 -19.78 2.45 15.65
N PRO A 41 -20.97 2.96 16.06
CA PRO A 41 -21.95 3.54 15.13
C PRO A 41 -21.45 4.73 14.31
N ASP A 42 -20.45 5.44 14.82
CA ASP A 42 -19.80 6.62 14.27
C ASP A 42 -18.43 6.29 13.63
N TYR A 43 -18.13 5.02 13.38
CA TYR A 43 -16.82 4.59 12.88
C TYR A 43 -16.40 5.28 11.57
N ASP A 44 -17.32 5.55 10.66
CA ASP A 44 -17.05 6.15 9.36
C ASP A 44 -16.99 7.69 9.39
N THR A 45 -17.31 8.32 10.53
CA THR A 45 -17.42 9.78 10.67
C THR A 45 -16.62 10.38 11.82
N GLU A 46 -16.50 9.69 12.96
CA GLU A 46 -15.82 10.14 14.18
C GLU A 46 -14.75 9.12 14.65
N SER A 47 -13.91 8.66 13.72
CA SER A 47 -12.79 7.75 14.05
C SER A 47 -11.48 8.19 13.41
N GLN A 48 -10.36 7.72 13.98
CA GLN A 48 -9.03 7.93 13.39
C GLN A 48 -8.92 7.34 11.97
N PHE A 49 -9.73 6.32 11.67
CA PHE A 49 -9.82 5.79 10.32
C PHE A 49 -10.46 6.81 9.39
N ALA A 50 -11.58 7.42 9.78
CA ALA A 50 -12.23 8.49 9.01
C ALA A 50 -11.34 9.72 8.84
N ASP A 51 -10.69 10.18 9.91
CA ASP A 51 -9.77 11.32 9.89
C ASP A 51 -8.67 11.15 8.85
N SER A 52 -8.15 9.92 8.69
CA SER A 52 -7.08 9.63 7.74
C SER A 52 -7.52 9.85 6.28
N PHE A 53 -8.78 9.55 5.95
CA PHE A 53 -9.34 9.78 4.61
C PHE A 53 -9.68 11.26 4.39
N GLU A 54 -10.21 11.92 5.41
CA GLU A 54 -10.49 13.37 5.38
C GLU A 54 -9.21 14.18 5.12
N PHE A 55 -8.10 13.86 5.81
CA PHE A 55 -6.81 14.55 5.60
C PHE A 55 -6.25 14.45 4.18
N ILE A 56 -6.61 13.38 3.45
CA ILE A 56 -6.20 13.19 2.05
C ILE A 56 -7.29 13.59 1.06
N GLY A 57 -8.41 14.15 1.54
CA GLY A 57 -9.53 14.62 0.72
C GLY A 57 -10.27 13.51 -0.01
N LEU A 58 -10.31 12.30 0.57
CA LEU A 58 -11.05 11.15 0.04
C LEU A 58 -12.24 10.82 0.94
N PRO A 59 -13.35 10.31 0.37
CA PRO A 59 -14.46 9.84 1.18
C PRO A 59 -14.06 8.61 2.01
N THR A 60 -14.46 8.59 3.29
CA THR A 60 -14.25 7.44 4.18
C THR A 60 -15.03 6.23 3.68
N PRO A 61 -14.41 5.04 3.57
CA PRO A 61 -15.12 3.82 3.25
C PRO A 61 -16.11 3.41 4.35
N VAL A 62 -17.37 3.21 3.99
CA VAL A 62 -18.45 2.84 4.92
C VAL A 62 -18.55 1.31 5.07
N PHE A 63 -18.75 0.82 6.29
CA PHE A 63 -19.01 -0.58 6.63
C PHE A 63 -20.40 -0.71 7.28
N ASN A 64 -21.45 -0.84 6.46
CA ASN A 64 -22.84 -0.92 6.91
C ASN A 64 -23.52 -2.25 6.58
N ASP A 65 -22.81 -3.17 5.93
CA ASP A 65 -23.26 -4.51 5.59
C ASP A 65 -22.09 -5.51 5.63
N ASP A 66 -22.41 -6.80 5.43
CA ASP A 66 -21.41 -7.88 5.41
C ASP A 66 -20.85 -8.16 3.99
N LEU A 67 -21.02 -7.25 3.02
CA LEU A 67 -20.58 -7.48 1.65
C LEU A 67 -19.05 -7.42 1.52
N GLY A 68 -18.52 -8.23 0.60
CA GLY A 68 -17.10 -8.27 0.26
C GLY A 68 -16.67 -7.13 -0.67
N ILE A 69 -15.36 -7.04 -0.93
CA ILE A 69 -14.75 -5.99 -1.78
C ILE A 69 -15.29 -6.01 -3.22
N GLU A 70 -15.74 -7.16 -3.70
CA GLU A 70 -16.34 -7.38 -5.01
C GLU A 70 -17.57 -6.48 -5.26
N HIS A 71 -18.26 -6.04 -4.20
CA HIS A 71 -19.42 -5.15 -4.31
C HIS A 71 -19.08 -3.66 -4.25
N HIS A 72 -17.82 -3.32 -3.96
CA HIS A 72 -17.35 -1.94 -3.81
C HIS A 72 -16.24 -1.56 -4.79
N THR A 73 -15.91 -2.47 -5.71
CA THR A 73 -14.90 -2.25 -6.72
C THR A 73 -15.48 -1.59 -7.97
N LEU A 74 -14.62 -0.90 -8.73
CA LEU A 74 -14.92 -0.42 -10.09
C LEU A 74 -14.46 -1.39 -11.18
N TYR A 75 -13.82 -2.50 -10.81
CA TYR A 75 -13.49 -3.57 -11.75
C TYR A 75 -14.78 -4.22 -12.28
N SER A 76 -14.74 -4.68 -13.53
CA SER A 76 -15.81 -5.55 -14.06
C SER A 76 -15.88 -6.84 -13.25
N ASP A 77 -17.03 -7.51 -13.24
CA ASP A 77 -17.20 -8.80 -12.53
C ASP A 77 -16.14 -9.83 -12.90
N GLU A 78 -15.75 -9.89 -14.19
CA GLU A 78 -14.69 -10.78 -14.68
C GLU A 78 -13.33 -10.42 -14.05
N SER A 79 -12.94 -9.15 -14.08
CA SER A 79 -11.68 -8.71 -13.46
C SER A 79 -11.71 -8.83 -11.93
N ALA A 80 -12.84 -8.55 -11.30
CA ALA A 80 -13.03 -8.69 -9.86
C ALA A 80 -12.87 -10.16 -9.43
N ALA A 81 -13.42 -11.11 -10.19
CA ALA A 81 -13.27 -12.54 -9.93
C ALA A 81 -11.83 -13.05 -10.10
N GLU A 82 -11.01 -12.38 -10.91
CA GLU A 82 -9.59 -12.71 -11.07
C GLU A 82 -8.70 -12.08 -10.00
N LEU A 83 -9.03 -10.85 -9.57
CA LEU A 83 -8.23 -10.04 -8.66
C LEU A 83 -8.54 -10.28 -7.19
N PHE A 84 -9.81 -10.58 -6.88
CA PHE A 84 -10.26 -10.78 -5.51
C PHE A 84 -10.58 -12.24 -5.24
N GLU A 85 -10.29 -12.66 -4.01
CA GLU A 85 -10.96 -13.83 -3.48
C GLU A 85 -12.38 -13.41 -3.09
N LEU A 86 -13.36 -13.87 -3.86
CA LEU A 86 -14.78 -13.56 -3.66
C LEU A 86 -15.27 -14.07 -2.29
N ASN A 87 -16.29 -13.40 -1.73
CA ASN A 87 -17.02 -13.79 -0.52
C ASN A 87 -16.23 -13.75 0.80
N ARG A 88 -15.21 -12.91 0.92
CA ARG A 88 -14.55 -12.70 2.23
C ARG A 88 -15.29 -11.72 3.16
N ARG A 89 -16.47 -11.25 2.74
CA ARG A 89 -17.39 -10.41 3.53
C ARG A 89 -16.73 -9.10 4.01
N SER A 90 -17.37 -8.43 4.97
CA SER A 90 -16.89 -7.15 5.53
C SER A 90 -15.47 -7.24 6.11
N LEU A 91 -15.10 -8.36 6.75
CA LEU A 91 -13.76 -8.57 7.30
C LEU A 91 -12.70 -8.60 6.19
N GLY A 92 -12.90 -9.44 5.17
CA GLY A 92 -11.96 -9.53 4.06
C GLY A 92 -11.85 -8.25 3.25
N ARG A 93 -12.96 -7.50 3.14
CA ARG A 93 -12.93 -6.15 2.58
C ARG A 93 -11.98 -5.24 3.37
N ALA A 94 -12.05 -5.24 4.70
CA ALA A 94 -11.15 -4.47 5.56
C ALA A 94 -9.68 -4.92 5.41
N GLU A 95 -9.41 -6.23 5.41
CA GLU A 95 -8.04 -6.77 5.25
C GLU A 95 -7.42 -6.40 3.89
N MET A 96 -8.22 -6.45 2.83
CA MET A 96 -7.82 -6.07 1.48
C MET A 96 -7.53 -4.57 1.42
N MET A 97 -8.38 -3.76 2.03
CA MET A 97 -8.21 -2.31 2.09
C MET A 97 -6.91 -1.91 2.81
N ILE A 98 -6.58 -2.55 3.94
CA ILE A 98 -5.31 -2.32 4.64
C ILE A 98 -4.12 -2.63 3.71
N THR A 99 -4.21 -3.70 2.92
CA THR A 99 -3.16 -4.09 1.97
C THR A 99 -3.03 -3.03 0.86
N ALA A 100 -4.14 -2.66 0.23
CA ALA A 100 -4.18 -1.67 -0.85
C ALA A 100 -3.71 -0.28 -0.42
N LEU A 101 -4.09 0.18 0.79
CA LEU A 101 -3.64 1.46 1.33
C LEU A 101 -2.13 1.49 1.60
N ASN A 102 -1.58 0.38 2.10
CA ASN A 102 -0.13 0.26 2.30
C ASN A 102 0.61 0.29 0.96
N GLU A 103 0.14 -0.43 -0.06
CA GLU A 103 0.72 -0.41 -1.40
C GLU A 103 0.62 0.99 -2.04
N ALA A 104 -0.51 1.68 -1.87
CA ALA A 104 -0.68 3.05 -2.35
C ALA A 104 0.31 4.02 -1.66
N ALA A 105 0.44 3.93 -0.34
CA ALA A 105 1.37 4.74 0.44
C ALA A 105 2.84 4.46 0.05
N GLU A 106 3.23 3.19 -0.14
CA GLU A 106 4.56 2.80 -0.59
C GLU A 106 4.88 3.38 -1.97
N ASN A 107 3.96 3.23 -2.93
CA ASN A 107 4.12 3.76 -4.28
C ASN A 107 4.24 5.29 -4.29
N LEU A 108 3.37 5.99 -3.56
CA LEU A 108 3.47 7.44 -3.45
C LEU A 108 4.79 7.88 -2.81
N ALA A 109 5.22 7.21 -1.74
CA ALA A 109 6.49 7.48 -1.10
C ALA A 109 7.68 7.29 -2.06
N PHE A 110 7.65 6.26 -2.91
CA PHE A 110 8.65 6.06 -3.96
C PHE A 110 8.73 7.26 -4.91
N TYR A 111 7.60 7.73 -5.44
CA TYR A 111 7.60 8.86 -6.38
C TYR A 111 8.00 10.18 -5.71
N VAL A 112 7.54 10.44 -4.48
CA VAL A 112 7.95 11.62 -3.70
C VAL A 112 9.46 11.59 -3.43
N ASN A 113 10.01 10.44 -3.07
CA ASN A 113 11.44 10.27 -2.86
C ASN A 113 12.23 10.50 -4.16
N LYS A 114 11.81 9.86 -5.26
CA LYS A 114 12.40 10.02 -6.58
C LYS A 114 12.44 11.49 -7.00
N TYR A 115 11.31 12.20 -6.89
CA TYR A 115 11.22 13.63 -7.19
C TYR A 115 12.23 14.44 -6.37
N LYS A 116 12.22 14.29 -5.04
CA LYS A 116 13.14 15.02 -4.14
C LYS A 116 14.60 14.76 -4.49
N ARG A 117 14.97 13.51 -4.79
CA ARG A 117 16.34 13.16 -5.20
C ARG A 117 16.74 13.84 -6.50
N THR A 118 15.85 13.85 -7.50
CA THR A 118 16.10 14.51 -8.79
C THR A 118 16.36 16.00 -8.59
N GLU A 119 15.49 16.69 -7.85
CA GLU A 119 15.64 18.12 -7.57
C GLU A 119 16.94 18.43 -6.80
N ILE A 120 17.26 17.65 -5.77
CA ILE A 120 18.49 17.86 -4.98
C ILE A 120 19.74 17.65 -5.84
N LYS A 121 19.76 16.62 -6.70
CA LYS A 121 20.87 16.36 -7.62
C LYS A 121 21.02 17.45 -8.67
N ALA A 122 19.91 17.99 -9.19
CA ALA A 122 19.94 19.13 -10.11
C ALA A 122 20.58 20.35 -9.44
N ARG A 123 20.19 20.66 -8.19
CA ARG A 123 20.80 21.77 -7.42
C ARG A 123 22.27 21.56 -7.10
N LEU A 124 22.72 20.31 -6.88
CA LEU A 124 24.14 20.01 -6.73
C LEU A 124 24.91 20.28 -8.02
N ALA A 125 24.39 19.85 -9.17
CA ALA A 125 25.02 20.10 -10.48
C ALA A 125 25.11 21.61 -10.80
N GLU A 126 24.10 22.40 -10.44
CA GLU A 126 24.15 23.87 -10.55
C GLU A 126 25.28 24.47 -9.71
N ILE A 127 25.47 24.00 -8.47
CA ILE A 127 26.55 24.46 -7.59
C ILE A 127 27.92 24.07 -8.18
N GLU A 128 28.05 22.86 -8.72
CA GLU A 128 29.29 22.37 -9.33
C GLU A 128 29.67 23.16 -10.59
N ALA A 129 28.69 23.64 -11.35
CA ALA A 129 28.89 24.46 -12.55
C ALA A 129 29.04 25.97 -12.25
N SER A 130 28.85 26.41 -11.00
CA SER A 130 28.91 27.82 -10.61
C SER A 130 30.35 28.32 -10.55
N ASP A 131 30.55 29.62 -10.79
CA ASP A 131 31.84 30.26 -10.56
C ASP A 131 32.11 30.40 -9.05
N LEU A 132 33.15 29.73 -8.56
CA LEU A 132 33.56 29.70 -7.16
C LEU A 132 34.91 30.42 -6.93
N SER A 133 35.21 31.41 -7.77
CA SER A 133 36.45 32.19 -7.70
C SER A 133 36.53 33.06 -6.44
N ASP A 134 35.40 33.58 -5.97
CA ASP A 134 35.32 34.34 -4.72
C ASP A 134 35.33 33.42 -3.48
N PRO A 135 36.22 33.65 -2.48
CA PRO A 135 36.33 32.78 -1.31
C PRO A 135 35.06 32.64 -0.46
N GLU A 136 34.28 33.71 -0.31
CA GLU A 136 33.04 33.67 0.48
C GLU A 136 31.94 32.91 -0.26
N THR A 137 31.81 33.15 -1.56
CA THR A 137 30.90 32.43 -2.46
C THR A 137 31.22 30.94 -2.48
N LYS A 138 32.51 30.58 -2.57
CA LYS A 138 32.99 29.20 -2.49
C LYS A 138 32.62 28.54 -1.17
N ARG A 139 32.82 29.23 -0.04
CA ARG A 139 32.50 28.71 1.29
C ARG A 139 31.00 28.45 1.45
N ALA A 140 30.16 29.37 0.97
CA ALA A 140 28.70 29.21 0.99
C ALA A 140 28.24 28.03 0.11
N ALA A 141 28.79 27.91 -1.10
CA ALA A 141 28.51 26.82 -2.03
C ALA A 141 28.84 25.45 -1.42
N LEU A 142 30.02 25.29 -0.82
CA LEU A 142 30.42 24.03 -0.17
C LEU A 142 29.51 23.67 1.01
N LYS A 143 29.12 24.64 1.83
CA LYS A 143 28.17 24.43 2.94
C LYS A 143 26.81 23.95 2.42
N ASN A 144 26.32 24.56 1.34
CA ASN A 144 25.06 24.17 0.72
C ASN A 144 25.14 22.76 0.11
N ALA A 145 26.22 22.44 -0.61
CA ALA A 145 26.44 21.11 -1.17
C ALA A 145 26.47 20.03 -0.06
N ALA A 146 27.16 20.28 1.05
CA ALA A 146 27.18 19.38 2.20
C ALA A 146 25.78 19.16 2.80
N ARG A 147 24.96 20.22 2.92
CA ARG A 147 23.57 20.13 3.38
C ARG A 147 22.72 19.29 2.43
N LEU A 148 22.85 19.49 1.12
CA LEU A 148 22.12 18.74 0.10
C LEU A 148 22.51 17.25 0.07
N ASN A 149 23.80 16.94 0.20
CA ASN A 149 24.26 15.55 0.32
C ASN A 149 23.68 14.86 1.56
N LYS A 150 23.63 15.55 2.71
CA LYS A 150 22.98 15.03 3.92
C LYS A 150 21.48 14.75 3.71
N MET A 151 20.79 15.55 2.90
CA MET A 151 19.38 15.30 2.56
C MET A 151 19.24 14.04 1.68
N LEU A 152 20.17 13.81 0.73
CA LEU A 152 20.18 12.57 -0.06
C LEU A 152 20.41 11.34 0.83
N GLU A 153 21.34 11.40 1.77
CA GLU A 153 21.58 10.33 2.75
C GLU A 153 20.34 10.04 3.61
N GLN A 154 19.57 11.06 3.96
CA GLN A 154 18.30 10.87 4.67
C GLN A 154 17.26 10.18 3.79
N LEU A 155 17.21 10.52 2.49
CA LEU A 155 16.31 9.89 1.52
C LEU A 155 16.69 8.45 1.18
N ASP A 156 17.90 7.98 1.53
CA ASP A 156 18.28 6.57 1.42
C ASP A 156 17.75 5.71 2.58
N LYS A 157 17.21 6.33 3.63
CA LYS A 157 16.68 5.62 4.80
C LYS A 157 15.24 5.17 4.56
N GLN A 158 14.93 3.98 5.07
CA GLN A 158 13.56 3.46 5.09
C GLN A 158 12.80 3.97 6.32
N VAL A 159 11.52 4.29 6.13
CA VAL A 159 10.57 4.51 7.23
C VAL A 159 9.90 3.19 7.55
N ARG A 160 9.90 2.79 8.82
CA ARG A 160 9.24 1.56 9.29
C ARG A 160 7.96 1.92 10.02
N LEU A 161 6.85 1.33 9.59
CA LEU A 161 5.55 1.41 10.26
C LEU A 161 5.22 0.03 10.84
N THR A 162 4.66 0.02 12.04
CA THR A 162 4.22 -1.19 12.74
C THR A 162 2.71 -1.19 12.86
N PHE A 163 2.10 -2.34 12.59
CA PHE A 163 0.65 -2.53 12.65
C PHE A 163 0.33 -3.69 13.60
N PRO A 164 -0.83 -3.67 14.29
CA PRO A 164 -1.36 -4.86 14.94
C PRO A 164 -1.53 -5.99 13.92
N GLN A 165 -1.21 -7.23 14.26
CA GLN A 165 -1.39 -8.37 13.34
C GLN A 165 -2.88 -8.52 12.98
N TRP A 166 -3.22 -8.36 11.69
CA TRP A 166 -4.62 -8.45 11.23
C TRP A 166 -4.93 -9.69 10.41
N LYS A 167 -3.91 -10.33 9.80
CA LYS A 167 -4.08 -11.62 9.11
C LYS A 167 -3.70 -12.75 10.05
N VAL A 168 -4.52 -13.79 10.17
CA VAL A 168 -4.17 -14.99 10.94
C VAL A 168 -4.26 -16.23 10.06
N THR A 169 -3.34 -17.16 10.28
CA THR A 169 -3.34 -18.48 9.64
C THR A 169 -3.28 -19.54 10.73
N GLY A 170 -4.11 -20.57 10.64
CA GLY A 170 -4.18 -21.71 11.56
C GLY A 170 -4.25 -23.02 10.80
#